data_AF-A0A2H1I2F7-F1
#
_entry.id   AF-A0A2H1I2F7-F1
#
_cell.length_a   1.000
_cell.length_b   1.000
_cell.length_c   1.000
_cell.angle_alpha   90.00
_cell.angle_beta   90.00
_cell.angle_gamma   90.00
#
_symmetry.space_group_name_H-M   'P 1'
#
loop_
_entity.id
_entity.type
_entity.pdbx_description
1 polymer ?
#
loop_
_entity_poly.entity_id
_entity_poly.type
_entity_poly.pdbx_seq_one_letter_code
_entity_poly.pdbx_strand_id
1 'polypeptide(L)'
;MKRDNLDADEDAEHEDLVTTDTERKALRWSMFAVIAAIIAIVVLVVPEGAPLRGEGPFGESPFLTGIAFLIALLFAIAQFLEYFAWTHIGMLASVSVSELFNGLGLPTWVVFILVLLVLSIVNVLITSGSAMWAIMAPVIVPLLMLLEVPPETSEAIFRITDSRSPAITPMSPYFILALGFMQKYQKNAGIGTLASHTLPLAVCMTISWSLLFFLWWGLGIPLGPDAPVR
;
A
#
# COMPACT_ATOMS: atom_id res chain seq x y z
N MET A 1 -10.10 30.89 -41.63
CA MET A 1 -8.71 30.69 -41.18
C MET A 1 -8.55 29.21 -40.89
N LYS A 2 -7.91 28.50 -41.83
CA LYS A 2 -7.76 27.04 -41.84
C LYS A 2 -6.78 26.69 -40.70
N ARG A 3 -7.22 25.92 -39.71
CA ARG A 3 -6.34 25.42 -38.64
C ARG A 3 -5.49 24.33 -39.28
N ASP A 4 -4.22 24.66 -39.44
CA ASP A 4 -3.19 23.78 -39.96
C ASP A 4 -3.10 22.51 -39.11
N ASN A 5 -2.76 21.42 -39.79
CA ASN A 5 -2.68 20.07 -39.26
C ASN A 5 -1.86 20.03 -37.96
N LEU A 6 -2.51 19.59 -36.89
CA LEU A 6 -1.87 19.01 -35.72
C LEU A 6 -1.93 17.50 -35.91
N ASP A 7 -1.22 17.00 -36.92
CA ASP A 7 -0.76 15.62 -36.91
C ASP A 7 0.26 15.59 -35.77
N ALA A 8 -0.23 15.22 -34.59
CA ALA A 8 0.62 15.02 -33.43
C ALA A 8 1.69 14.01 -33.85
N ASP A 9 2.95 14.38 -33.68
CA ASP A 9 4.11 13.52 -33.88
C ASP A 9 3.95 12.24 -33.03
N GLU A 10 3.26 11.23 -33.55
CA GLU A 10 3.14 9.89 -32.95
C GLU A 10 4.53 9.21 -32.87
N ASP A 11 5.49 9.70 -33.68
CA ASP A 11 6.87 9.22 -33.73
C ASP A 11 7.76 9.77 -32.60
N ALA A 12 7.39 10.90 -31.97
CA ALA A 12 8.21 11.53 -30.94
C ALA A 12 8.17 10.80 -29.59
N GLU A 13 7.18 9.94 -29.34
CA GLU A 13 7.04 9.22 -28.06
C GLU A 13 7.70 7.84 -28.05
N HIS A 14 8.00 7.27 -29.22
CA HIS A 14 8.63 5.96 -29.33
C HIS A 14 10.16 6.03 -29.34
N GLU A 15 10.76 7.20 -29.58
CA GLU A 15 12.22 7.37 -29.63
C GLU A 15 12.87 7.47 -28.23
N ASP A 16 12.12 7.91 -27.21
CA ASP A 16 12.63 8.19 -25.85
C ASP A 16 12.66 6.97 -24.89
N LEU A 17 12.12 5.82 -25.29
CA LEU A 17 12.06 4.60 -24.44
C LEU A 17 13.07 3.51 -24.82
N VAL A 18 13.85 3.72 -25.88
CA VAL A 18 14.92 2.80 -26.29
C VAL A 18 16.20 3.21 -25.58
N THR A 19 16.65 2.40 -24.62
CA THR A 19 17.85 2.72 -23.83
C THR A 19 19.04 2.95 -24.74
N THR A 20 19.56 4.17 -24.77
CA THR A 20 20.80 4.45 -25.50
C THR A 20 21.99 3.74 -24.83
N ASP A 21 23.05 3.41 -25.59
CA ASP A 21 24.24 2.76 -25.02
C ASP A 21 24.87 3.59 -23.88
N THR A 22 24.68 4.91 -23.94
CA THR A 22 24.99 5.88 -22.89
C THR A 22 24.15 5.68 -21.63
N GLU A 23 22.85 5.44 -21.73
CA GLU A 23 21.97 5.17 -20.59
C GLU A 23 22.28 3.82 -19.94
N ARG A 24 22.57 2.78 -20.73
CA ARG A 24 22.98 1.48 -20.17
C ARG A 24 24.31 1.59 -19.40
N LYS A 25 25.24 2.39 -19.91
CA LYS A 25 26.49 2.70 -19.20
C LYS A 25 26.19 3.52 -17.93
N ALA A 26 25.37 4.57 -18.03
CA ALA A 26 24.96 5.39 -16.90
C ALA A 26 24.24 4.58 -15.80
N LEU A 27 23.38 3.62 -16.17
CA LEU A 27 22.71 2.69 -15.25
C LEU A 27 23.69 1.78 -14.50
N ARG A 28 24.74 1.31 -15.18
CA ARG A 28 25.79 0.52 -14.51
C ARG A 28 26.60 1.40 -13.55
N TRP A 29 26.96 2.60 -13.96
CA TRP A 29 27.66 3.56 -13.09
C TRP A 29 26.78 4.07 -11.94
N SER A 30 25.46 4.21 -12.13
CA SER A 30 24.53 4.57 -11.06
C SER A 30 24.39 3.44 -10.05
N MET A 31 24.36 2.18 -10.50
CA MET A 31 24.40 1.02 -9.61
C MET A 31 25.70 1.00 -8.78
N PHE A 32 26.86 1.24 -9.40
CA PHE A 32 28.12 1.35 -8.68
C PHE A 32 28.16 2.57 -7.75
N ALA A 33 27.59 3.71 -8.16
CA ALA A 33 27.51 4.92 -7.34
C ALA A 33 26.61 4.73 -6.12
N VAL A 34 25.48 4.04 -6.27
CA VAL A 34 24.58 3.69 -5.15
C VAL A 34 25.29 2.75 -4.18
N ILE A 35 25.96 1.71 -4.68
CA ILE A 35 26.75 0.80 -3.83
C ILE A 35 27.87 1.57 -3.12
N ALA A 36 28.60 2.43 -3.82
CA ALA A 36 29.65 3.26 -3.24
C ALA A 36 29.11 4.25 -2.19
N ALA A 37 27.93 4.83 -2.43
CA ALA A 37 27.26 5.72 -1.47
C ALA A 37 26.83 4.95 -0.21
N ILE A 38 26.26 3.74 -0.36
CA ILE A 38 25.93 2.88 0.78
C ILE A 38 27.19 2.53 1.57
N ILE A 39 28.27 2.15 0.89
CA ILE A 39 29.56 1.85 1.54
C ILE A 39 30.12 3.09 2.25
N ALA A 40 30.09 4.27 1.62
CA ALA A 40 30.56 5.51 2.22
C ALA A 40 29.74 5.89 3.46
N ILE A 41 28.41 5.77 3.41
CA ILE A 41 27.53 6.01 4.57
C ILE A 41 27.87 5.02 5.69
N VAL A 42 28.02 3.73 5.38
CA VAL A 42 28.41 2.70 6.35
C VAL A 42 29.76 3.03 7.00
N VAL A 43 30.76 3.41 6.20
CA VAL A 43 32.11 3.79 6.70
C VAL A 43 32.09 5.07 7.53
N LEU A 44 31.18 6.00 7.25
CA LEU A 44 31.06 7.26 7.97
C LEU A 44 30.15 7.18 9.21
N VAL A 45 29.37 6.11 9.39
CA VAL A 45 28.39 5.95 10.48
C VAL A 45 28.69 4.76 11.41
N VAL A 46 29.29 3.67 10.91
CA VAL A 46 29.49 2.43 11.69
C VAL A 46 30.75 2.44 12.57
N PRO A 47 31.92 2.96 12.15
CA PRO A 47 33.11 3.00 13.00
C PRO A 47 32.95 3.95 14.20
N GLU A 48 33.53 3.56 15.34
CA GLU A 48 33.36 4.27 16.62
C GLU A 48 33.92 5.71 16.64
N GLY A 49 34.88 6.03 15.76
CA GLY A 49 35.44 7.37 15.57
C GLY A 49 35.00 8.07 14.29
N ALA A 50 33.88 7.65 13.69
CA ALA A 50 33.48 8.16 12.38
C ALA A 50 33.00 9.63 12.44
N PRO A 51 33.36 10.49 11.46
CA PRO A 51 33.09 11.93 11.52
C PRO A 51 31.60 12.30 11.63
N LEU A 52 30.69 11.44 11.15
CA LEU A 52 29.24 11.65 11.20
C LEU A 52 28.58 11.07 12.46
N ARG A 53 29.35 10.47 13.39
CA ARG A 53 28.86 10.06 14.72
C ARG A 53 28.89 11.19 15.77
N GLY A 54 29.23 12.41 15.37
CA GLY A 54 29.52 13.53 16.28
C GLY A 54 28.47 13.79 17.36
N GLU A 55 28.96 14.18 18.55
CA GLU A 55 28.18 14.70 19.68
C GLU A 55 27.92 16.21 19.50
N GLY A 56 26.66 16.63 19.41
CA GLY A 56 26.25 18.05 19.39
C GLY A 56 24.77 18.26 19.05
N PRO A 57 24.10 19.29 19.60
CA PRO A 57 22.66 19.46 19.48
C PRO A 57 22.29 19.80 18.03
N PHE A 58 21.27 19.11 17.51
CA PHE A 58 20.75 19.30 16.16
C PHE A 58 20.59 20.80 15.85
N GLY A 59 21.51 21.37 15.06
CA GLY A 59 21.35 22.71 14.52
C GLY A 59 20.13 22.75 13.58
N GLU A 60 19.59 23.95 13.34
CA GLU A 60 18.44 24.16 12.45
C GLU A 60 18.75 23.70 11.01
N SER A 61 18.54 22.41 10.73
CA SER A 61 18.66 21.88 9.38
C SER A 61 17.32 22.05 8.65
N PRO A 62 17.29 22.63 7.44
CA PRO A 62 16.07 22.75 6.64
C PRO A 62 15.36 21.41 6.42
N PHE A 63 16.12 20.31 6.45
CA PHE A 63 15.61 18.95 6.40
C PHE A 63 14.81 18.59 7.66
N LEU A 64 15.38 18.79 8.86
CA LEU A 64 14.68 18.54 10.13
C LEU A 64 13.44 19.42 10.27
N THR A 65 13.49 20.67 9.81
CA THR A 65 12.30 21.55 9.77
C THR A 65 11.24 21.03 8.81
N GLY A 66 11.62 20.49 7.65
CA GLY A 66 10.71 19.92 6.66
C GLY A 66 10.03 18.61 7.13
N ILE A 67 10.74 17.78 7.89
CA ILE A 67 10.17 16.54 8.44
C ILE A 67 9.60 16.69 9.84
N ALA A 68 9.78 17.82 10.53
CA ALA A 68 9.27 18.04 11.89
C ALA A 68 7.76 17.82 11.99
N PHE A 69 6.99 18.29 11.00
CA PHE A 69 5.55 18.04 10.93
C PHE A 69 5.25 16.55 10.75
N LEU A 70 6.00 15.85 9.90
CA LEU A 70 5.84 14.42 9.67
C LEU A 70 6.18 13.61 10.94
N ILE A 71 7.24 13.98 11.67
CA ILE A 71 7.59 13.38 12.95
C ILE A 71 6.48 13.61 13.97
N ALA A 72 5.95 14.84 14.09
CA ALA A 72 4.86 15.16 15.01
C ALA A 72 3.58 14.36 14.67
N LEU A 73 3.25 14.22 13.38
CA LEU A 73 2.12 13.43 12.91
C LEU A 73 2.31 11.94 13.21
N LEU A 74 3.46 11.36 12.87
CA LEU A 74 3.78 9.96 13.17
C LEU A 74 3.77 9.69 14.68
N PHE A 75 4.27 10.63 15.48
CA PHE A 75 4.20 10.56 16.94
C PHE A 75 2.74 10.53 17.42
N ALA A 76 1.89 11.44 16.94
CA ALA A 76 0.48 11.47 17.30
C ALA A 76 -0.25 10.17 16.90
N ILE A 77 0.04 9.63 15.71
CA ILE A 77 -0.51 8.34 15.25
C ILE A 77 -0.05 7.21 16.16
N ALA A 78 1.25 7.14 16.48
CA ALA A 78 1.79 6.10 17.35
C ALA A 78 1.15 6.14 18.75
N GLN A 79 0.98 7.33 19.33
CA GLN A 79 0.28 7.49 20.62
C GLN A 79 -1.20 7.09 20.53
N PHE A 80 -1.89 7.47 19.46
CA PHE A 80 -3.28 7.05 19.23
C PHE A 80 -3.39 5.52 19.16
N LEU A 81 -2.51 4.85 18.41
CA LEU A 81 -2.49 3.40 18.29
C LEU A 81 -2.23 2.71 19.64
N GLU A 82 -1.30 3.24 20.44
CA GLU A 82 -1.00 2.73 21.77
C GLU A 82 -2.21 2.90 22.73
N TYR A 83 -2.84 4.09 22.75
CA TYR A 83 -4.05 4.29 23.56
C TYR A 83 -5.22 3.44 23.07
N PHE A 84 -5.38 3.26 21.76
CA PHE A 84 -6.41 2.40 21.19
C PHE A 84 -6.21 0.94 21.59
N ALA A 85 -4.97 0.45 21.59
CA ALA A 85 -4.62 -0.87 22.11
C ALA A 85 -4.85 -0.97 23.62
N TRP A 86 -4.38 0.01 24.39
CA TRP A 86 -4.50 0.05 25.86
C TRP A 86 -5.94 0.13 26.35
N THR A 87 -6.83 0.82 25.63
CA THR A 87 -8.25 0.90 25.96
C THR A 87 -9.02 -0.39 25.62
N HIS A 88 -8.39 -1.33 24.91
CA HIS A 88 -8.99 -2.60 24.48
C HIS A 88 -10.27 -2.43 23.65
N ILE A 89 -10.55 -1.24 23.11
CA ILE A 89 -11.78 -0.97 22.34
C ILE A 89 -11.82 -1.82 21.07
N GLY A 90 -10.68 -1.99 20.41
CA GLY A 90 -10.56 -2.88 19.25
C GLY A 90 -10.86 -4.33 19.58
N MET A 91 -10.41 -4.81 20.75
CA MET A 91 -10.69 -6.16 21.23
C MET A 91 -12.18 -6.32 21.57
N LEU A 92 -12.80 -5.36 22.26
CA LEU A 92 -14.23 -5.38 22.57
C LEU A 92 -15.09 -5.40 21.30
N ALA A 93 -14.72 -4.63 20.28
CA ALA A 93 -15.36 -4.66 18.98
C ALA A 93 -15.20 -6.04 18.32
N SER A 94 -14.01 -6.62 18.38
CA SER A 94 -13.71 -7.95 17.84
C SER A 94 -14.54 -9.05 18.51
N VAL A 95 -14.64 -9.03 19.84
CA VAL A 95 -15.46 -9.98 20.62
C VAL A 95 -16.93 -9.84 20.25
N SER A 96 -17.45 -8.62 20.21
CA SER A 96 -18.87 -8.36 19.86
C SER A 96 -19.21 -8.87 18.45
N VAL A 97 -18.31 -8.66 17.48
CA VAL A 97 -18.49 -9.14 16.10
C VAL A 97 -18.34 -10.67 16.02
N SER A 98 -17.41 -11.26 16.78
CA SER A 98 -17.23 -12.71 16.86
C SER A 98 -18.48 -13.39 17.46
N GLU A 99 -19.03 -12.85 18.54
CA GLU A 99 -20.29 -13.31 19.13
C GLU A 99 -21.45 -13.22 18.15
N LEU A 100 -21.53 -12.14 17.37
CA LEU A 100 -22.53 -12.01 16.30
C LEU A 100 -22.37 -13.11 15.25
N PHE A 101 -21.16 -13.37 14.78
CA PHE A 101 -20.90 -14.41 13.77
C PHE A 101 -21.17 -15.82 14.29
N ASN A 102 -20.76 -16.11 15.52
CA ASN A 102 -21.02 -17.39 16.18
C ASN A 102 -22.52 -17.57 16.49
N GLY A 103 -23.21 -16.52 16.93
CA GLY A 103 -24.65 -16.54 17.18
C GLY A 103 -25.48 -16.75 15.92
N LEU A 104 -24.99 -16.29 14.76
CA LEU A 104 -25.57 -16.56 13.45
C LEU A 104 -25.13 -17.91 12.84
N GLY A 105 -24.17 -18.61 13.46
CA GLY A 105 -23.61 -19.86 12.94
C GLY A 105 -22.90 -19.68 11.60
N LEU A 106 -22.26 -18.53 11.37
CA LEU A 106 -21.60 -18.24 10.10
C LEU A 106 -20.35 -19.13 9.93
N PRO A 107 -20.22 -19.83 8.79
CA PRO A 107 -19.00 -20.56 8.52
C PRO A 107 -17.85 -19.61 8.18
N THR A 108 -16.61 -20.01 8.49
CA THR A 108 -15.40 -19.17 8.37
C THR A 108 -15.20 -18.56 6.98
N TRP A 109 -15.54 -19.29 5.92
CA TRP A 109 -15.42 -18.77 4.55
C TRP A 109 -16.36 -17.59 4.26
N VAL A 110 -17.54 -17.53 4.88
CA VAL A 110 -18.45 -16.37 4.79
C VAL A 110 -17.84 -15.19 5.52
N VAL A 111 -17.23 -15.42 6.68
CA VAL A 111 -16.53 -14.38 7.44
C VAL A 111 -15.40 -13.76 6.61
N PHE A 112 -14.62 -14.56 5.89
CA PHE A 112 -13.58 -14.05 4.99
C PHE A 112 -14.14 -13.12 3.90
N ILE A 113 -15.29 -13.48 3.30
CA ILE A 113 -15.95 -12.62 2.31
C ILE A 113 -16.40 -11.30 2.93
N LEU A 114 -16.98 -11.35 4.14
CA LEU A 114 -17.41 -10.14 4.86
C LEU A 114 -16.22 -9.23 5.19
N VAL A 115 -15.12 -9.79 5.69
CA VAL A 115 -13.88 -9.04 5.96
C VAL A 115 -13.30 -8.44 4.69
N LEU A 116 -13.21 -9.22 3.59
CA LEU A 116 -12.77 -8.72 2.28
C LEU A 116 -13.63 -7.54 1.81
N LEU A 117 -14.95 -7.59 2.00
CA LEU A 117 -15.87 -6.53 1.60
C LEU A 117 -15.70 -5.28 2.46
N VAL A 118 -15.64 -5.42 3.79
CA VAL A 118 -15.43 -4.31 4.71
C VAL A 118 -14.11 -3.61 4.42
N LEU A 119 -13.02 -4.38 4.28
CA LEU A 119 -11.70 -3.83 3.95
C LEU A 119 -11.72 -3.13 2.59
N SER A 120 -12.39 -3.71 1.58
CA SER A 120 -12.49 -3.07 0.25
C SER A 120 -13.23 -1.72 0.32
N ILE A 121 -14.27 -1.59 1.14
CA ILE A 121 -14.99 -0.32 1.32
C ILE A 121 -14.10 0.72 2.02
N VAL A 122 -13.45 0.33 3.11
CA VAL A 122 -12.57 1.25 3.87
C VAL A 122 -11.39 1.71 3.01
N ASN A 123 -10.87 0.84 2.15
CA ASN A 123 -9.71 1.14 1.32
C ASN A 123 -10.00 2.15 0.18
N VAL A 124 -11.27 2.35 -0.20
CA VAL A 124 -11.66 3.46 -1.09
C VAL A 124 -11.45 4.82 -0.40
N LEU A 125 -11.58 4.86 0.93
CA LEU A 125 -11.42 6.06 1.76
C LEU A 125 -9.97 6.27 2.22
N ILE A 126 -9.31 5.21 2.67
CA ILE A 126 -7.94 5.23 3.18
C ILE A 126 -7.04 4.50 2.19
N THR A 127 -6.42 5.24 1.26
CA THR A 127 -5.64 4.68 0.16
C THR A 127 -4.26 4.15 0.58
N SER A 128 -3.78 4.51 1.78
CA SER A 128 -2.48 4.07 2.28
C SER A 128 -2.61 2.73 2.99
N GLY A 129 -2.04 1.67 2.43
CA GLY A 129 -2.08 0.33 3.01
C GLY A 129 -1.48 0.23 4.41
N SER A 130 -0.34 0.90 4.67
CA SER A 130 0.27 0.90 6.00
C SER A 130 -0.59 1.64 7.03
N ALA A 131 -1.20 2.77 6.65
CA ALA A 131 -2.08 3.52 7.53
C ALA A 131 -3.39 2.77 7.81
N MET A 132 -3.97 2.15 6.77
CA MET A 132 -5.17 1.34 6.88
C MET A 132 -4.92 0.11 7.77
N TRP A 133 -3.82 -0.62 7.56
CA TRP A 133 -3.47 -1.77 8.38
C TRP A 133 -3.25 -1.39 9.84
N ALA A 134 -2.56 -0.28 10.11
CA ALA A 134 -2.32 0.17 11.48
C ALA A 134 -3.62 0.36 12.29
N ILE A 135 -4.68 0.83 11.64
CA ILE A 135 -5.99 1.06 12.28
C ILE A 135 -6.82 -0.24 12.32
N MET A 136 -6.77 -1.05 11.27
CA MET A 136 -7.63 -2.23 11.13
C MET A 136 -7.07 -3.48 11.83
N ALA A 137 -5.74 -3.65 11.91
CA ALA A 137 -5.11 -4.84 12.48
C ALA A 137 -5.53 -5.12 13.93
N PRO A 138 -5.62 -4.12 14.85
CA PRO A 138 -6.08 -4.34 16.22
C PRO A 138 -7.55 -4.80 16.34
N VAL A 139 -8.31 -4.82 15.25
CA VAL A 139 -9.71 -5.29 15.20
C VAL A 139 -9.81 -6.59 14.38
N ILE A 140 -9.26 -6.61 13.17
CA ILE A 140 -9.41 -7.77 12.28
C ILE A 140 -8.63 -8.98 12.78
N VAL A 141 -7.40 -8.78 13.28
CA VAL A 141 -6.55 -9.90 13.72
C VAL A 141 -7.17 -10.60 14.94
N PRO A 142 -7.55 -9.89 16.04
CA PRO A 142 -8.21 -10.55 17.16
C PRO A 142 -9.56 -11.18 16.78
N LEU A 143 -10.36 -10.54 15.93
CA LEU A 143 -11.64 -11.09 15.46
C LEU A 143 -11.45 -12.46 14.80
N LEU A 144 -10.50 -12.59 13.87
CA LEU A 144 -10.25 -13.84 13.16
C LEU A 144 -9.62 -14.89 14.08
N MET A 145 -8.73 -14.49 15.00
CA MET A 145 -8.18 -15.40 16.02
C MET A 145 -9.27 -15.96 16.95
N LEU A 146 -10.29 -15.17 17.30
CA LEU A 146 -11.45 -15.63 18.08
C LEU A 146 -12.30 -16.66 17.33
N LEU A 147 -12.15 -16.75 16.00
CA LEU A 147 -12.80 -17.74 15.14
C LEU A 147 -11.84 -18.87 14.74
N GLU A 148 -10.76 -19.06 15.52
CA GLU A 148 -9.73 -20.08 15.30
C GLU A 148 -8.98 -19.94 13.96
N VAL A 149 -8.91 -18.72 13.41
CA VAL A 149 -8.16 -18.43 12.19
C VAL A 149 -6.78 -17.86 12.54
N PRO A 150 -5.68 -18.37 11.95
CA PRO A 150 -4.34 -17.84 12.17
C PRO A 150 -4.20 -16.36 11.74
N PRO A 151 -3.37 -15.55 12.44
CA PRO A 151 -3.18 -14.14 12.11
C PRO A 151 -2.59 -13.90 10.71
N GLU A 152 -1.82 -14.84 10.18
CA GLU A 152 -1.21 -14.79 8.84
C GLU A 152 -2.29 -14.74 7.75
N THR A 153 -3.39 -15.46 7.95
CA THR A 153 -4.56 -15.44 7.06
C THR A 153 -5.24 -14.07 7.07
N SER A 154 -5.24 -13.37 8.22
CA SER A 154 -5.77 -12.01 8.33
C SER A 154 -4.95 -11.03 7.49
N GLU A 155 -3.62 -11.14 7.55
CA GLU A 155 -2.72 -10.33 6.74
C GLU A 155 -2.86 -10.64 5.24
N ALA A 156 -2.99 -11.92 4.86
CA ALA A 156 -3.20 -12.31 3.47
C ALA A 156 -4.50 -11.69 2.90
N ILE A 157 -5.60 -11.77 3.64
CA ILE A 157 -6.88 -11.14 3.28
C ILE A 157 -6.71 -9.62 3.13
N PHE A 158 -6.00 -8.98 4.06
CA PHE A 158 -5.73 -7.55 3.98
C PHE A 158 -4.94 -7.17 2.73
N ARG A 159 -3.83 -7.87 2.42
CA ARG A 159 -3.00 -7.60 1.24
C ARG A 159 -3.78 -7.74 -0.08
N ILE A 160 -4.68 -8.71 -0.16
CA ILE A 160 -5.58 -8.88 -1.31
C ILE A 160 -6.50 -7.66 -1.48
N THR A 161 -6.97 -7.08 -0.38
CA THR A 161 -7.78 -5.85 -0.44
C THR A 161 -6.98 -4.60 -0.71
N ASP A 162 -5.76 -4.51 -0.17
CA ASP A 162 -4.90 -3.34 -0.26
C ASP A 162 -4.49 -3.03 -1.71
N SER A 163 -4.09 -4.08 -2.44
CA SER A 163 -3.55 -4.00 -3.80
C SER A 163 -4.45 -3.36 -4.87
N ARG A 164 -5.75 -3.17 -4.60
CA ARG A 164 -6.74 -2.76 -5.62
C ARG A 164 -7.09 -1.28 -5.58
N SER A 165 -7.12 -0.70 -4.39
CA SER A 165 -7.82 0.57 -4.15
C SER A 165 -7.12 1.83 -4.68
N PRO A 166 -5.78 1.91 -4.73
CA PRO A 166 -5.11 3.09 -5.28
C PRO A 166 -5.48 3.42 -6.73
N ALA A 167 -5.97 2.44 -7.49
CA ALA A 167 -6.35 2.60 -8.90
C ALA A 167 -7.79 3.08 -9.12
N ILE A 168 -8.67 2.97 -8.12
CA ILE A 168 -10.12 3.25 -8.27
C ILE A 168 -10.48 4.62 -7.67
N THR A 169 -9.73 5.07 -6.67
CA THR A 169 -10.12 6.24 -5.87
C THR A 169 -9.40 7.53 -6.30
N PRO A 170 -10.11 8.64 -6.51
CA PRO A 170 -9.51 9.95 -6.77
C PRO A 170 -8.77 10.52 -5.55
N MET A 171 -8.93 9.90 -4.38
CA MET A 171 -8.17 10.23 -3.17
C MET A 171 -6.68 9.86 -3.31
N SER A 172 -6.34 9.00 -4.27
CA SER A 172 -4.97 8.62 -4.60
C SER A 172 -4.28 9.71 -5.42
N PRO A 173 -3.09 10.19 -5.02
CA PRO A 173 -2.29 11.09 -5.85
C PRO A 173 -1.95 10.48 -7.23
N TYR A 174 -1.77 9.15 -7.28
CA TYR A 174 -1.47 8.42 -8.51
C TYR A 174 -2.66 8.40 -9.49
N PHE A 175 -3.89 8.42 -8.98
CA PHE A 175 -5.09 8.48 -9.82
C PHE A 175 -5.13 9.80 -10.60
N ILE A 176 -4.80 10.92 -9.94
CA ILE A 176 -4.74 12.24 -10.58
C ILE A 176 -3.62 12.30 -11.62
N LEU A 177 -2.46 11.74 -11.31
CA LEU A 177 -1.35 11.63 -12.26
C LEU A 177 -1.75 10.81 -13.51
N ALA A 178 -2.37 9.65 -13.30
CA ALA A 178 -2.87 8.81 -14.39
C ALA A 178 -3.94 9.52 -15.24
N LEU A 179 -4.83 10.29 -14.61
CA LEU A 179 -5.80 11.11 -15.32
C LEU A 179 -5.10 12.17 -16.20
N GLY A 180 -4.05 12.82 -15.70
CA GLY A 180 -3.24 13.77 -16.47
C GLY A 180 -2.62 13.13 -17.72
N PHE A 181 -2.08 11.91 -17.59
CA PHE A 181 -1.59 11.15 -18.75
C PHE A 181 -2.71 10.72 -19.70
N MET A 182 -3.86 10.30 -19.19
CA MET A 182 -5.02 9.94 -20.02
C MET A 182 -5.54 11.13 -20.82
N GLN A 183 -5.54 12.33 -20.23
CA GLN A 183 -5.95 13.57 -20.90
C GLN A 183 -5.03 13.97 -22.07
N LYS A 184 -3.82 13.41 -22.15
CA LYS A 184 -2.92 13.58 -23.31
C LYS A 184 -3.51 12.96 -24.57
N TYR A 185 -4.10 11.77 -24.46
CA TYR A 185 -4.70 11.03 -25.58
C TYR A 185 -6.21 11.25 -25.70
N GLN A 186 -6.90 11.49 -24.58
CA GLN A 186 -8.36 11.70 -24.52
C GLN A 186 -8.69 13.01 -23.79
N LYS A 187 -8.82 14.11 -24.53
CA LYS A 187 -8.98 15.46 -23.94
C LYS A 187 -10.25 15.66 -23.10
N ASN A 188 -11.29 14.85 -23.31
CA ASN A 188 -12.55 14.91 -22.55
C ASN A 188 -12.57 13.96 -21.35
N ALA A 189 -11.45 13.28 -21.06
CA ALA A 189 -11.32 12.38 -19.93
C ALA A 189 -11.50 13.12 -18.60
N GLY A 190 -12.48 12.67 -17.81
CA GLY A 190 -12.67 13.13 -16.43
C GLY A 190 -12.35 12.04 -15.41
N ILE A 191 -12.49 12.39 -14.13
CA ILE A 191 -12.35 11.47 -12.99
C ILE A 191 -13.27 10.25 -13.17
N GLY A 192 -14.52 10.48 -13.61
CA GLY A 192 -15.48 9.41 -13.86
C GLY A 192 -15.06 8.48 -15.00
N THR A 193 -14.46 9.02 -16.07
CA THR A 193 -13.97 8.23 -17.20
C THR A 193 -12.88 7.27 -16.74
N LEU A 194 -11.88 7.78 -16.00
CA LEU A 194 -10.79 6.94 -15.49
C LEU A 194 -11.32 5.89 -14.49
N ALA A 195 -12.17 6.31 -13.55
CA ALA A 195 -12.80 5.40 -12.59
C ALA A 195 -13.62 4.30 -13.29
N SER A 196 -14.35 4.62 -14.36
CA SER A 196 -15.10 3.60 -15.12
C SER A 196 -14.21 2.61 -15.86
N HIS A 197 -13.00 3.00 -16.23
CA HIS A 197 -12.02 2.09 -16.83
C HIS A 197 -11.32 1.23 -15.78
N THR A 198 -11.04 1.77 -14.61
CA THR A 198 -10.31 1.05 -13.55
C THR A 198 -11.21 0.18 -12.68
N LEU A 199 -12.48 0.54 -12.51
CA LEU A 199 -13.41 -0.21 -11.66
C LEU A 199 -13.64 -1.67 -12.12
N PRO A 200 -13.91 -1.97 -13.41
CA PRO A 200 -14.05 -3.35 -13.87
C PRO A 200 -12.78 -4.16 -13.62
N LEU A 201 -11.61 -3.55 -13.86
CA LEU A 201 -10.31 -4.19 -13.70
C LEU A 201 -10.05 -4.52 -12.22
N ALA A 202 -10.39 -3.61 -11.32
CA ALA A 202 -10.32 -3.84 -9.90
C ALA A 202 -11.28 -4.92 -9.41
N VAL A 203 -12.52 -4.98 -9.92
CA VAL A 203 -13.47 -6.04 -9.59
C VAL A 203 -12.95 -7.41 -10.06
N CYS A 204 -12.46 -7.50 -11.31
CA CYS A 204 -11.85 -8.73 -11.83
C CYS A 204 -10.64 -9.17 -10.99
N MET A 205 -9.77 -8.22 -10.62
CA MET A 205 -8.61 -8.50 -9.78
C MET A 205 -9.02 -8.95 -8.37
N THR A 206 -10.08 -8.37 -7.80
CA THR A 206 -10.66 -8.77 -6.50
C THR A 206 -11.08 -10.21 -6.53
N ILE A 207 -11.90 -10.57 -7.52
CA ILE A 207 -12.46 -11.90 -7.67
C ILE A 207 -11.31 -12.89 -7.90
N SER A 208 -10.37 -12.57 -8.77
CA SER A 208 -9.24 -13.45 -9.10
C SER A 208 -8.37 -13.74 -7.88
N TRP A 209 -7.98 -12.71 -7.12
CA TRP A 209 -7.20 -12.89 -5.90
C TRP A 209 -7.98 -13.59 -4.79
N SER A 210 -9.28 -13.32 -4.66
CA SER A 210 -10.11 -13.99 -3.66
C SER A 210 -10.27 -15.48 -3.99
N LEU A 211 -10.48 -15.82 -5.26
CA LEU A 211 -10.53 -17.21 -5.72
C LEU A 211 -9.20 -17.92 -5.49
N LEU A 212 -8.08 -17.27 -5.79
CA LEU A 212 -6.75 -17.82 -5.51
C LEU A 212 -6.59 -18.09 -4.00
N PHE A 213 -7.00 -17.14 -3.15
CA PHE A 213 -6.96 -17.30 -1.70
C PHE A 213 -7.83 -18.47 -1.22
N PHE A 214 -9.09 -18.57 -1.68
CA PHE A 214 -9.96 -19.68 -1.28
C PHE A 214 -9.45 -21.04 -1.75
N LEU A 215 -8.85 -21.10 -2.94
CA LEU A 215 -8.19 -22.30 -3.44
C LEU A 215 -6.99 -22.66 -2.54
N TRP A 216 -6.14 -21.69 -2.22
CA TRP A 216 -4.96 -21.88 -1.36
C TRP A 216 -5.32 -22.31 0.06
N TRP A 217 -6.31 -21.64 0.66
CA TRP A 217 -6.84 -21.94 1.99
C TRP A 217 -7.53 -23.31 2.02
N GLY A 218 -8.34 -23.64 1.01
CA GLY A 218 -8.99 -24.94 0.89
C GLY A 218 -8.00 -26.10 0.79
N LEU A 219 -6.91 -25.90 0.04
CA LEU A 219 -5.80 -26.85 -0.07
C LEU A 219 -4.95 -26.93 1.21
N GLY A 220 -5.01 -25.95 2.10
CA GLY A 220 -4.24 -25.92 3.34
C GLY A 220 -2.74 -25.68 3.11
N ILE A 221 -2.39 -25.02 2.02
CA ILE A 221 -0.99 -24.71 1.71
C ILE A 221 -0.54 -23.59 2.66
N PRO A 222 0.57 -23.74 3.40
CA PRO A 222 1.06 -22.69 4.28
C PRO A 222 1.34 -21.40 3.48
N LEU A 223 1.04 -20.26 4.07
CA LEU A 223 1.23 -18.94 3.46
C LEU A 223 2.72 -18.54 3.42
N GLY A 224 3.54 -19.20 4.23
CA GLY A 224 4.98 -19.01 4.33
C GLY A 224 5.63 -20.02 5.28
N PRO A 225 6.96 -19.94 5.48
CA PRO A 225 7.65 -20.73 6.49
C PRO A 225 7.05 -20.44 7.88
N ASP A 226 6.67 -21.49 8.62
CA ASP A 226 5.96 -21.38 9.91
C ASP A 226 4.65 -20.58 9.91
N ALA A 227 4.01 -20.40 8.74
CA ALA A 227 2.75 -19.66 8.59
C ALA A 227 1.63 -20.58 8.09
N PRO A 228 0.96 -21.34 8.99
CA PRO A 228 -0.18 -22.18 8.61
C PRO A 228 -1.37 -21.33 8.17
N VAL A 229 -2.14 -21.83 7.21
CA VAL A 229 -3.32 -21.13 6.66
C VAL A 229 -4.63 -21.48 7.39
N ARG A 230 -4.60 -22.57 8.16
CA ARG A 230 -5.66 -23.16 8.98
C ARG A 230 -5.04 -24.02 10.08
#